data_AF-A0A953DRS8-F1
#
_entry.id   AF-A0A953DRS8-F1
#
_cell.length_a   1.000
_cell.length_b   1.000
_cell.length_c   1.000
_cell.angle_alpha   90.00
_cell.angle_beta   90.00
_cell.angle_gamma   90.00
#
_symmetry.space_group_name_H-M   'P 1'
#
loop_
_entity.id
_entity.type
_entity.pdbx_description
1 polymer ?
#
loop_
_entity_poly.entity_id
_entity_poly.type
_entity_poly.pdbx_seq_one_letter_code
_entity_poly.pdbx_strand_id
1 'polypeptide(L)' 'MRQLVLNNQVVVGTVNAGRSAFPNALEQAMALFPDSVRRLITGRSSLEEAPALIQKRGGIKEVMRLSTWP' A
#
# COMPACT_ATOMS: atom_id res chain seq x y z
N MET A 1 21.77 -20.50 -2.22
CA MET A 1 21.83 -21.04 -3.60
C MET A 1 21.52 -22.53 -3.71
N ARG A 2 22.10 -23.42 -2.88
CA ARG A 2 21.86 -24.89 -2.99
C ARG A 2 20.37 -25.27 -3.10
N GLN A 3 19.52 -24.76 -2.21
CA GLN A 3 18.09 -25.08 -2.23
C GLN A 3 17.32 -24.39 -3.35
N LEU A 4 17.78 -23.24 -3.82
CA LEU A 4 17.18 -22.54 -4.95
C LEU A 4 17.35 -23.38 -6.22
N VAL A 5 18.52 -23.98 -6.39
CA VAL A 5 18.85 -24.85 -7.53
C VAL A 5 18.17 -26.22 -7.39
N LEU A 6 18.36 -26.91 -6.25
CA LEU A 6 17.84 -28.28 -6.08
C LEU A 6 16.31 -28.35 -6.11
N ASN A 7 15.63 -27.26 -5.74
CA ASN A 7 14.18 -27.20 -5.71
C ASN A 7 13.59 -26.36 -6.85
N ASN A 8 14.40 -25.94 -7.84
CA ASN A 8 13.95 -25.13 -8.98
C ASN A 8 13.16 -23.87 -8.57
N GLN A 9 13.61 -23.18 -7.53
CA GLN A 9 12.92 -21.99 -7.03
C GLN A 9 13.19 -20.80 -7.94
N VAL A 10 12.15 -20.01 -8.19
CA VAL A 10 12.24 -18.77 -8.97
C VAL A 10 12.36 -17.58 -8.02
N VAL A 11 13.29 -16.68 -8.32
CA VAL A 11 13.38 -15.36 -7.69
C VAL A 11 12.95 -14.33 -8.72
N VAL A 12 11.82 -13.66 -8.47
CA VAL A 12 11.29 -12.63 -9.37
C VAL A 12 11.49 -11.27 -8.75
N GLY A 13 12.27 -10.42 -9.43
CA GLY A 13 12.32 -8.99 -9.12
C GLY A 13 11.24 -8.25 -9.90
N THR A 14 10.35 -7.56 -9.20
CA THR A 14 9.30 -6.73 -9.82
C THR A 14 9.36 -5.31 -9.27
N VAL A 15 9.12 -4.33 -10.13
CA VAL A 15 9.00 -2.92 -9.75
C VAL A 15 7.86 -2.29 -10.54
N ASN A 16 7.10 -1.41 -9.88
CA ASN A 16 5.94 -0.73 -10.47
C ASN A 16 4.84 -1.71 -10.95
N ALA A 17 3.82 -1.19 -11.64
CA ALA A 17 2.75 -1.96 -12.26
C ALA A 17 2.23 -1.25 -13.53
N GLY A 18 1.71 -2.04 -14.47
CA GLY A 18 1.06 -1.53 -15.68
C GLY A 18 -0.34 -0.97 -15.40
N ARG A 19 -0.90 -0.19 -16.33
CA ARG A 19 -2.22 0.44 -16.20
C ARG A 19 -3.35 -0.52 -15.81
N SER A 20 -3.33 -1.74 -16.33
CA SER A 20 -4.33 -2.78 -16.06
C SER A 20 -4.33 -3.27 -14.62
N ALA A 21 -3.25 -3.08 -13.87
CA ALA A 21 -3.16 -3.53 -12.48
C ALA A 21 -3.95 -2.63 -11.52
N PHE A 22 -4.05 -1.32 -11.80
CA PHE A 22 -4.69 -0.37 -10.90
C PHE A 22 -6.21 -0.58 -10.69
N PRO A 23 -7.05 -0.71 -11.73
CA PRO A 23 -8.49 -0.89 -11.53
C PRO A 23 -8.80 -2.19 -10.80
N ASN A 24 -8.07 -3.26 -11.11
CA ASN A 24 -8.34 -4.59 -10.56
C ASN A 24 -7.80 -4.77 -9.13
N ALA A 25 -6.74 -4.05 -8.75
CA ALA A 25 -6.09 -4.24 -7.46
C ALA A 25 -7.00 -3.92 -6.27
N LEU A 26 -7.75 -2.81 -6.34
CA LEU A 26 -8.63 -2.42 -5.23
C LEU A 26 -9.84 -3.36 -5.10
N GLU A 27 -10.46 -3.71 -6.24
CA GLU A 27 -11.60 -4.62 -6.25
C GLU A 27 -11.24 -5.99 -5.65
N GLN A 28 -10.13 -6.57 -6.09
CA GLN A 28 -9.65 -7.86 -5.56
C GLN A 28 -9.27 -7.77 -4.09
N ALA A 29 -8.58 -6.70 -3.68
CA ALA A 29 -8.21 -6.51 -2.28
C ALA A 29 -9.45 -6.37 -1.37
N MET A 30 -10.47 -5.65 -1.82
CA MET A 30 -11.72 -5.49 -1.09
C MET A 30 -12.53 -6.79 -1.05
N ALA A 31 -12.49 -7.61 -2.10
CA ALA A 31 -13.18 -8.90 -2.13
C ALA A 31 -12.51 -9.94 -1.21
N LEU A 32 -11.19 -9.99 -1.20
CA LEU A 32 -10.43 -11.00 -0.44
C LEU A 32 -10.18 -10.59 1.02
N PHE A 33 -10.00 -9.30 1.30
CA PHE A 33 -9.58 -8.80 2.61
C PHE A 33 -10.33 -7.54 3.05
N PRO A 34 -11.68 -7.55 3.06
CA PRO A 34 -12.48 -6.35 3.25
C PRO A 34 -12.16 -5.61 4.56
N ASP A 35 -11.99 -6.33 5.67
CA ASP A 35 -11.74 -5.70 6.98
C ASP A 35 -10.32 -5.16 7.11
N SER A 36 -9.33 -5.85 6.55
CA SER A 36 -7.95 -5.37 6.50
C SER A 36 -7.84 -4.10 5.68
N VAL A 37 -8.48 -4.03 4.51
CA VAL A 37 -8.46 -2.83 3.66
C VAL A 37 -9.13 -1.66 4.37
N ARG A 38 -10.25 -1.88 5.06
CA ARG A 38 -10.94 -0.82 5.83
C ARG A 38 -10.11 -0.27 6.99
N ARG A 39 -9.24 -1.09 7.59
CA ARG A 39 -8.38 -0.70 8.72
C ARG A 39 -6.99 -0.21 8.29
N LEU A 40 -6.66 -0.31 7.00
CA LEU A 40 -5.31 -0.01 6.49
C LEU A 40 -4.90 1.45 6.74
N ILE A 41 -5.83 2.39 6.53
CA ILE A 41 -5.58 3.82 6.75
C ILE A 41 -5.73 4.13 8.24
N THR A 42 -4.60 4.28 8.92
CA THR A 42 -4.51 4.49 10.37
C THR A 42 -4.35 5.95 10.78
N GLY A 43 -4.06 6.85 9.83
CA GLY A 43 -3.87 8.27 10.10
C GLY A 43 -4.33 9.13 8.92
N ARG A 44 -4.91 10.29 9.22
CA ARG A 44 -5.31 11.31 8.25
C ARG A 44 -4.80 12.65 8.75
N SER A 45 -4.04 13.35 7.93
CA SER A 45 -3.46 14.64 8.27
C SER A 45 -3.82 15.69 7.23
N SER A 46 -3.82 16.95 7.64
CA SER A 46 -3.92 18.08 6.72
C SER A 46 -2.64 18.25 5.90
N LEU A 47 -2.67 19.13 4.91
CA LEU A 47 -1.48 19.44 4.11
C LEU A 47 -0.40 20.13 4.96
N GLU A 48 -0.81 20.92 5.95
CA GLU A 48 0.08 21.65 6.87
C GLU A 48 0.80 20.71 7.84
N GLU A 49 0.13 19.63 8.26
CA GLU A 49 0.69 18.60 9.15
C GLU A 49 1.60 17.60 8.42
N ALA A 50 1.48 17.51 7.10
CA ALA A 50 2.18 16.53 6.28
C ALA A 50 3.71 16.49 6.44
N PRO A 51 4.44 17.62 6.57
CA PRO A 51 5.89 17.58 6.76
C PRO A 51 6.32 16.80 8.01
N ALA A 52 5.50 16.81 9.07
CA ALA A 52 5.78 16.06 10.29
C ALA A 52 5.68 14.54 10.08
N LEU A 53 4.84 14.08 9.14
CA LEU A 53 4.68 12.66 8.80
C LEU A 53 5.94 12.03 8.19
N ILE A 54 6.79 12.84 7.54
CA ILE A 54 8.06 12.37 6.99
C ILE A 54 9.03 12.05 8.14
N GLN A 55 8.96 12.82 9.24
CA GLN A 55 9.88 12.73 10.37
C GLN A 55 9.47 11.65 11.38
N LYS A 56 8.17 11.39 11.53
CA LYS A 56 7.66 10.39 12.47
C LYS A 56 6.42 9.71 11.91
N ARG A 57 6.50 8.38 11.76
CA ARG A 57 5.37 7.54 11.37
C ARG A 57 4.59 7.08 12.59
N GLY A 58 3.27 7.20 12.54
CA GLY A 58 2.38 6.81 13.64
C GLY A 58 1.70 5.45 13.45
N GLY A 59 1.52 4.99 12.21
CA GLY A 59 0.76 3.76 11.93
C GLY A 59 1.14 3.03 10.64
N ILE A 60 0.22 2.21 10.11
CA ILE A 60 0.44 1.33 8.95
C ILE A 60 0.48 2.13 7.65
N LYS A 61 -0.58 2.90 7.38
CA LYS A 61 -0.69 3.80 6.22
C LYS A 61 -1.35 5.10 6.66
N GLU A 62 -0.65 6.19 6.44
CA GLU A 62 -1.16 7.54 6.69
C GLU A 62 -1.40 8.24 5.35
N VAL A 63 -2.46 9.04 5.29
CA VAL A 63 -2.86 9.75 4.07
C VAL A 63 -3.03 11.24 4.36
N MET A 64 -2.71 12.06 3.36
CA MET A 64 -2.92 13.50 3.40
C MET A 64 -4.24 13.84 2.71
N ARG A 65 -5.03 14.71 3.32
CA ARG A 65 -6.23 15.26 2.68
C ARG A 65 -5.85 16.53 1.93
N LEU A 66 -6.12 16.56 0.62
CA LEU A 66 -5.78 17.69 -0.26
C LEU A 66 -6.87 18.78 -0.34
N SER A 67 -8.10 18.46 0.05
CA SER A 67 -9.20 19.42 0.13
C SER A 67 -10.19 19.02 1.23
N THR A 68 -10.78 20.01 1.88
CA THR A 68 -12.08 19.86 2.56
C THR A 68 -13.16 19.98 1.50
N TRP A 69 -13.65 18.85 0.98
CA TRP A 69 -14.98 18.87 0.35
C TRP A 69 -16.02 19.19 1.45
N PRO A 70 -17.10 19.95 1.15
CA PRO A 70 -18.18 20.20 2.09
C PRO A 70 -18.81 18.89 2.60
#